data_AF-A0A269Z2Q6-F1
#
_entry.id   AF-A0A269Z2Q6-F1
#
_cell.length_a   1.000
_cell.length_b   1.000
_cell.length_c   1.000
_cell.angle_alpha   90.00
_cell.angle_beta   90.00
_cell.angle_gamma   90.00
#
_symmetry.space_group_name_H-M   'P 1'
#
loop_
_entity.id
_entity.type
_entity.pdbx_description
1 polymer ?
#
loop_
_entity_poly.entity_id
_entity_poly.type
_entity_poly.pdbx_seq_one_letter_code
_entity_poly.pdbx_strand_id
1 'polypeptide(L)'
;MKLNTTYANNNYPIIVEHGAINQLNDINKSYDQSFFIIDDTVYHLFKDKLDQLIQTNHATKIIIPSGEQTKTFAHFHDIIESI
;
A
#
# COMPACT_ATOMS: atom_id res chain seq x y z
N MET A 1 1.48 5.41 -18.64
CA MET A 1 1.15 6.86 -18.64
C MET A 1 1.50 7.42 -17.27
N LYS A 2 2.15 8.58 -17.21
CA LYS A 2 2.50 9.24 -15.94
C LYS A 2 1.93 10.66 -15.93
N LEU A 3 1.20 10.98 -14.86
CA LEU A 3 0.59 12.29 -14.59
C LEU A 3 1.16 12.80 -13.25
N ASN A 4 0.96 14.08 -12.96
CA ASN A 4 1.32 14.70 -11.67
C ASN A 4 0.19 15.61 -11.21
N THR A 5 0.01 15.76 -9.90
CA THR A 5 -0.88 16.79 -9.34
C THR A 5 -0.29 18.20 -9.55
N THR A 6 -1.14 19.23 -9.44
CA THR A 6 -0.77 20.63 -9.69
C THR A 6 -1.19 21.57 -8.56
N TYR A 7 -1.15 21.09 -7.31
CA TYR A 7 -1.29 21.91 -6.12
C TYR A 7 -0.11 22.89 -6.00
N ALA A 8 -0.26 23.92 -5.16
CA ALA A 8 0.81 24.90 -4.94
C ALA A 8 2.11 24.24 -4.43
N ASN A 9 2.00 23.27 -3.53
CA ASN A 9 3.11 22.52 -2.94
C ASN A 9 2.70 21.05 -2.69
N ASN A 10 3.68 20.19 -2.37
CA ASN A 10 3.47 18.78 -1.98
C ASN A 10 2.73 17.93 -3.03
N ASN A 11 3.14 18.09 -4.29
CA ASN A 11 2.58 17.30 -5.39
C ASN A 11 3.12 15.86 -5.40
N TYR A 12 2.32 14.94 -5.91
CA TYR A 12 2.69 13.53 -6.06
C TYR A 12 2.41 13.03 -7.49
N PRO A 13 3.17 12.02 -7.97
CA PRO A 13 2.96 11.41 -9.26
C PRO A 13 1.77 10.45 -9.24
N ILE A 14 1.08 10.34 -10.38
CA ILE A 14 0.03 9.36 -10.64
C ILE A 14 0.47 8.51 -11.83
N ILE A 15 0.80 7.24 -11.57
CA ILE A 15 1.33 6.30 -12.56
C ILE A 15 0.20 5.34 -12.98
N VAL A 16 -0.15 5.35 -14.26
CA VAL A 16 -1.23 4.53 -14.84
C VAL A 16 -0.69 3.75 -16.04
N GLU A 17 -0.35 2.49 -15.83
CA GLU A 17 0.15 1.57 -16.86
C GLU A 17 0.02 0.11 -16.43
N HIS A 18 0.11 -0.81 -17.39
CA HIS A 18 0.20 -2.23 -17.09
C HIS A 18 1.48 -2.53 -16.31
N GLY A 19 1.36 -3.19 -15.15
CA GLY A 19 2.51 -3.54 -14.32
C GLY A 19 3.07 -2.41 -13.46
N ALA A 20 2.34 -1.30 -13.28
CA ALA A 20 2.76 -0.15 -12.46
C ALA A 20 3.22 -0.51 -11.03
N ILE A 21 2.72 -1.62 -10.48
CA ILE A 21 3.11 -2.16 -9.17
C ILE A 21 4.63 -2.36 -9.02
N ASN A 22 5.34 -2.61 -10.12
CA ASN A 22 6.80 -2.80 -10.12
C ASN A 22 7.56 -1.54 -9.70
N GLN A 23 6.95 -0.35 -9.81
CA GLN A 23 7.58 0.91 -9.38
C GLN A 23 7.67 1.04 -7.85
N LEU A 24 6.88 0.26 -7.08
CA LEU A 24 6.94 0.28 -5.62
C LEU A 24 8.32 -0.14 -5.08
N ASN A 25 9.04 -1.01 -5.79
CA ASN A 25 10.38 -1.45 -5.42
C ASN A 25 11.38 -0.29 -5.35
N ASP A 26 11.23 0.72 -6.22
CA ASP A 26 12.11 1.89 -6.19
C ASP A 26 11.65 2.93 -5.17
N ILE A 27 10.34 3.07 -4.98
CA ILE A 27 9.75 4.00 -4.00
C ILE A 27 10.11 3.58 -2.56
N ASN A 28 10.04 2.28 -2.24
CA ASN A 28 10.24 1.82 -0.87
C ASN A 28 11.69 1.85 -0.40
N LYS A 29 12.68 1.91 -1.32
CA LYS A 29 14.11 1.96 -0.98
C LYS A 29 14.51 3.17 -0.12
N SER A 30 13.72 4.25 -0.14
CA SER A 30 14.00 5.45 0.64
C SER A 30 13.48 5.41 2.08
N TYR A 31 12.81 4.35 2.49
CA TYR A 31 12.19 4.25 3.82
C TYR A 31 12.84 3.14 4.64
N ASP A 32 13.08 3.40 5.93
CA ASP A 32 13.66 2.41 6.85
C ASP A 32 12.71 1.24 7.13
N GLN A 33 11.41 1.54 7.17
CA GLN A 33 10.34 0.58 7.41
C GLN A 33 9.16 0.88 6.48
N SER A 34 8.46 -0.16 6.06
CA SER A 34 7.27 -0.05 5.22
C SER A 34 6.18 -0.97 5.74
N PHE A 35 4.97 -0.46 5.87
CA PHE A 35 3.78 -1.22 6.25
C PHE A 35 2.83 -1.29 5.08
N PHE A 36 2.54 -2.50 4.60
CA PHE A 36 1.57 -2.71 3.54
C PHE A 36 0.24 -3.08 4.17
N ILE A 37 -0.68 -2.11 4.18
CA ILE A 37 -2.05 -2.27 4.66
C ILE A 37 -2.91 -2.71 3.48
N ILE A 38 -3.46 -3.92 3.55
CA ILE A 38 -4.10 -4.60 2.41
C ILE A 38 -5.49 -5.08 2.81
N ASP A 39 -6.49 -4.78 1.98
CA ASP A 39 -7.84 -5.32 2.08
C ASP A 39 -7.84 -6.85 2.02
N ASP A 40 -8.58 -7.50 2.91
CA ASP A 40 -8.60 -8.96 3.05
C ASP A 40 -9.00 -9.69 1.76
N THR A 41 -10.05 -9.22 1.07
CA THR A 41 -10.49 -9.84 -0.19
C THR A 41 -9.45 -9.64 -1.28
N VAL A 42 -8.83 -8.46 -1.35
CA VAL A 42 -7.75 -8.18 -2.30
C VAL A 42 -6.54 -9.09 -2.03
N TYR A 43 -6.16 -9.27 -0.76
CA TYR A 43 -5.06 -10.14 -0.39
C TYR A 43 -5.30 -11.59 -0.84
N HIS A 44 -6.50 -12.13 -0.61
CA HIS A 44 -6.83 -13.49 -1.05
C HIS A 44 -6.80 -13.65 -2.57
N LEU A 45 -7.27 -12.67 -3.34
CA LEU A 45 -7.30 -12.72 -4.80
C LEU A 45 -5.91 -12.59 -5.44
N PHE A 46 -4.99 -11.86 -4.80
CA PHE A 46 -3.67 -11.54 -5.38
C PHE A 46 -2.50 -12.04 -4.51
N LYS A 47 -2.75 -13.04 -3.66
CA LYS A 47 -1.87 -13.49 -2.59
C LYS A 47 -0.43 -13.67 -3.03
N ASP A 48 -0.19 -14.49 -4.06
CA ASP A 48 1.18 -14.85 -4.47
C ASP A 48 1.97 -13.63 -4.94
N LYS A 49 1.31 -12.73 -5.68
CA LYS A 49 1.92 -11.50 -6.17
C LYS A 49 2.23 -10.52 -5.03
N LEU A 50 1.32 -10.42 -4.06
CA LEU A 50 1.49 -9.53 -2.91
C LEU A 50 2.54 -10.06 -1.95
N ASP A 51 2.57 -11.36 -1.66
CA ASP A 51 3.58 -11.98 -0.80
C ASP A 51 4.99 -11.81 -1.40
N GLN A 52 5.15 -11.98 -2.72
CA GLN A 52 6.43 -11.70 -3.40
C GLN A 52 6.84 -10.23 -3.26
N LEU A 53 5.89 -9.30 -3.44
CA LEU A 53 6.16 -7.87 -3.33
C LEU A 53 6.57 -7.49 -1.89
N ILE A 54 5.84 -8.00 -0.90
CA ILE A 54 6.12 -7.75 0.53
C ILE A 54 7.52 -8.24 0.90
N GLN A 55 7.89 -9.45 0.47
CA GLN A 55 9.22 -10.00 0.68
C GLN A 55 10.31 -9.15 0.02
N THR A 56 10.10 -8.75 -1.24
CA THR A 56 11.06 -7.92 -2.01
C THR A 56 11.31 -6.56 -1.36
N ASN A 57 10.29 -6.00 -0.72
CA ASN A 57 10.34 -4.67 -0.11
C ASN A 57 10.64 -4.71 1.39
N HIS A 58 10.89 -5.89 1.97
CA HIS A 58 11.03 -6.08 3.42
C HIS A 58 9.91 -5.42 4.23
N ALA A 59 8.69 -5.41 3.69
CA ALA A 59 7.56 -4.72 4.29
C ALA A 59 6.85 -5.59 5.34
N THR A 60 6.29 -4.95 6.36
CA THR A 60 5.37 -5.60 7.30
C THR A 60 3.96 -5.63 6.68
N LYS A 61 3.34 -6.80 6.64
CA LYS A 61 1.97 -6.98 6.12
C LYS A 61 0.94 -6.75 7.22
N ILE A 62 -0.06 -5.91 6.95
CA ILE A 62 -1.24 -5.71 7.80
C ILE A 62 -2.48 -5.98 6.95
N ILE A 63 -3.27 -7.00 7.30
CA ILE A 63 -4.53 -7.29 6.62
C ILE A 63 -5.68 -6.64 7.36
N ILE A 64 -6.54 -5.92 6.64
CA ILE A 64 -7.68 -5.17 7.19
C ILE A 64 -9.01 -5.69 6.63
N PRO A 65 -10.13 -5.51 7.35
CA PRO A 65 -11.46 -5.89 6.87
C PRO A 65 -11.79 -5.25 5.52
N SER A 66 -12.56 -5.94 4.69
CA SER A 66 -12.82 -5.48 3.33
C SER A 66 -13.77 -4.28 3.25
N GLY A 67 -13.50 -3.38 2.32
CA GLY A 67 -14.41 -2.30 1.93
C GLY A 67 -14.74 -1.32 3.06
N GLU A 68 -16.04 -0.99 3.25
CA GLU A 68 -16.47 0.01 4.25
C GLU A 68 -16.28 -0.45 5.70
N GLN A 69 -16.12 -1.76 5.93
CA GLN A 69 -15.97 -2.30 7.29
C GLN A 69 -14.73 -1.77 8.00
N THR A 70 -13.66 -1.44 7.27
CA THR A 70 -12.42 -0.90 7.87
C THR A 70 -12.51 0.59 8.27
N LYS A 71 -13.50 1.35 7.78
CA LYS A 71 -13.54 2.81 7.95
C LYS A 71 -14.22 3.21 9.25
N THR A 72 -13.70 2.70 10.36
CA THR A 72 -14.20 2.97 11.71
C THR A 72 -13.07 3.45 12.61
N PHE A 73 -13.41 4.23 13.64
CA PHE A 73 -12.44 4.66 14.65
C PHE A 73 -11.80 3.49 15.40
N ALA A 74 -12.56 2.42 15.64
CA ALA A 74 -12.05 1.22 16.29
C ALA A 74 -10.91 0.61 15.47
N HIS A 75 -11.14 0.36 14.18
CA HIS A 75 -10.09 -0.19 13.31
C HIS A 75 -8.92 0.77 13.09
N PHE A 76 -9.18 2.08 13.01
CA PHE A 76 -8.10 3.06 12.98
C PHE A 76 -7.22 2.95 14.23
N HIS A 77 -7.81 2.89 15.42
CA HIS A 77 -7.08 2.72 16.67
C HIS A 77 -6.28 1.42 16.69
N ASP A 78 -6.92 0.28 16.38
CA ASP A 78 -6.28 -1.03 16.39
C ASP A 78 -5.07 -1.10 15.43
N ILE A 79 -5.17 -0.49 14.24
CA ILE A 79 -4.08 -0.46 13.27
C ILE A 79 -2.94 0.42 13.74
N ILE A 80 -3.23 1.64 14.22
CA ILE A 80 -2.18 2.58 14.63
C ILE A 80 -1.39 2.05 15.82
N GLU A 81 -2.03 1.37 16.78
CA GLU A 81 -1.33 0.75 17.91
C GLU A 81 -0.50 -0.50 17.50
N SER A 82 -0.73 -1.05 16.30
CA SER A 82 0.01 -2.21 15.78
C SER A 82 1.29 -1.86 15.01
N ILE A 83 1.53 -0.56 14.77
CA ILE A 83 2.65 0.00 14.01
C ILE A 83 3.68 0.59 14.97
#